data_AF-A0A517PEM2-F1
#
_entry.id   AF-A0A517PEM2-F1
#
_cell.length_a   1.000
_cell.length_b   1.000
_cell.length_c   1.000
_cell.angle_alpha   90.00
_cell.angle_beta   90.00
_cell.angle_gamma   90.00
#
_symmetry.space_group_name_H-M   'P 1'
#
loop_
_entity.id
_entity.type
_entity.pdbx_description
1 polymer ?
#
loop_
_entity_poly.entity_id
_entity_poly.type
_entity_poly.pdbx_seq_one_letter_code
_entity_poly.pdbx_strand_id
1 'polypeptide(L)'
;MGDDLAAALNDWRAVLKQELEGTADLVRAESDVFAFAIDLPSDLSNPGFMPGVVRGSSGQSVGARLLSGDWEYSPQLSAFDQAQDQLVEICETYHDRLIGGDYSEDTAEGAAFRDAVYEAFLTCMAEVSDAGRFGDVTVKALMFSDDEHPVVEKSLRRLNPPEVAEAALPHLA
;
A
#
# COMPACT_ATOMS: atom_id res chain seq x y z
N MET A 1 7.25 -13.97 17.92
CA MET A 1 7.49 -12.63 17.34
C MET A 1 7.40 -11.63 18.47
N GLY A 2 8.51 -10.96 18.80
CA GLY A 2 8.68 -10.22 20.06
C GLY A 2 8.16 -8.79 20.02
N ASP A 3 8.04 -8.19 21.21
CA ASP A 3 7.62 -6.79 21.42
C ASP A 3 8.47 -5.80 20.59
N ASP A 4 9.72 -6.14 20.27
CA ASP A 4 10.64 -5.34 19.47
C ASP A 4 10.18 -5.13 18.02
N LEU A 5 9.61 -6.15 17.36
CA LEU A 5 9.09 -6.00 15.99
C LEU A 5 7.85 -5.11 15.98
N ALA A 6 6.96 -5.30 16.96
CA ALA A 6 5.77 -4.48 17.08
C ALA A 6 6.12 -3.00 17.34
N ALA A 7 7.14 -2.73 18.16
CA ALA A 7 7.67 -1.38 18.36
C ALA A 7 8.24 -0.79 17.05
N ALA A 8 9.10 -1.55 16.35
CA ALA A 8 9.68 -1.11 15.09
C ALA A 8 8.62 -0.80 14.01
N LEU A 9 7.61 -1.67 13.85
CA LEU A 9 6.51 -1.43 12.91
C LEU A 9 5.65 -0.23 13.30
N ASN A 10 5.48 0.05 14.59
CA ASN A 10 4.74 1.24 15.04
C ASN A 10 5.51 2.54 14.75
N ASP A 11 6.81 2.55 14.98
CA ASP A 11 7.67 3.70 14.68
C ASP A 11 7.71 3.95 13.16
N TRP A 12 7.88 2.89 12.37
CA TRP A 12 7.81 2.95 10.92
C TRP A 12 6.46 3.46 10.42
N ARG A 13 5.35 2.97 10.98
CA ARG A 13 4.00 3.43 10.61
C ARG A 13 3.82 4.93 10.87
N ALA A 14 4.41 5.48 11.92
CA ALA A 14 4.33 6.91 12.21
C ALA A 14 5.01 7.75 11.11
N VAL A 15 6.18 7.30 10.63
CA VAL A 15 6.88 7.94 9.50
C VAL A 15 6.10 7.78 8.21
N LEU A 16 5.68 6.55 7.88
CA LEU A 16 4.86 6.27 6.71
C LEU A 16 3.60 7.13 6.68
N LYS A 17 2.95 7.33 7.84
CA LYS A 17 1.75 8.15 7.94
C LYS A 17 2.02 9.61 7.60
N GLN A 18 3.10 10.18 8.13
CA GLN A 18 3.47 11.56 7.84
C GLN A 18 3.72 11.77 6.34
N GLU A 19 4.47 10.87 5.71
CA GLU A 19 4.75 10.91 4.28
C GLU A 19 3.48 10.68 3.44
N LEU A 20 2.63 9.75 3.85
CA LEU A 20 1.36 9.45 3.19
C LEU A 20 0.38 10.63 3.27
N GLU A 21 0.31 11.33 4.39
CA GLU A 21 -0.49 12.56 4.51
C GLU A 21 0.00 13.65 3.55
N GLY A 22 1.32 13.82 3.41
CA GLY A 22 1.91 14.74 2.44
C GLY A 22 1.57 14.36 0.99
N THR A 23 1.70 13.08 0.66
CA THR A 23 1.33 12.54 -0.65
C THR A 23 -0.17 12.69 -0.93
N ALA A 24 -1.03 12.48 0.07
CA ALA A 24 -2.48 12.66 -0.07
C ALA A 24 -2.84 14.14 -0.37
N ASP A 25 -2.17 15.09 0.28
CA ASP A 25 -2.36 16.52 0.01
C ASP A 25 -1.93 16.89 -1.42
N LEU A 26 -0.85 16.29 -1.94
CA LEU A 26 -0.42 16.44 -3.35
C LEU A 26 -1.46 15.84 -4.31
N VAL A 27 -1.82 14.58 -4.12
CA VAL A 27 -2.82 13.86 -4.93
C VAL A 27 -4.13 14.62 -5.01
N ARG A 28 -4.60 15.18 -3.88
CA ARG A 28 -5.84 15.94 -3.82
C ARG A 28 -5.76 17.28 -4.57
N ALA A 29 -4.58 17.87 -4.71
CA ALA A 29 -4.39 19.09 -5.47
C ALA A 29 -4.54 18.85 -6.99
N GLU A 30 -4.48 17.60 -7.43
CA GLU A 30 -4.55 17.21 -8.84
C GLU A 30 -5.98 16.84 -9.24
N SER A 31 -6.65 17.75 -9.96
CA SER A 31 -8.06 17.62 -10.34
C SER A 31 -8.39 16.45 -11.29
N ASP A 32 -7.36 15.87 -11.91
CA ASP A 32 -7.45 14.79 -12.88
C ASP A 32 -7.08 13.42 -12.28
N VAL A 33 -6.69 13.36 -10.99
CA VAL A 33 -6.40 12.11 -10.27
C VAL A 33 -7.68 11.56 -9.64
N PHE A 34 -7.98 10.29 -9.89
CA PHE A 34 -9.19 9.62 -9.39
C PHE A 34 -8.91 8.41 -8.50
N ALA A 35 -7.74 7.79 -8.68
CA ALA A 35 -7.30 6.72 -7.82
C ALA A 35 -5.84 6.91 -7.44
N PHE A 36 -5.51 6.50 -6.24
CA PHE A 36 -4.16 6.42 -5.70
C PHE A 36 -3.91 5.00 -5.21
N ALA A 37 -2.73 4.49 -5.47
CA ALA A 37 -2.30 3.23 -4.91
C ALA A 37 -0.84 3.24 -4.54
N ILE A 38 -0.48 2.27 -3.72
CA ILE A 38 0.91 1.97 -3.44
C ILE A 38 1.12 0.49 -3.71
N ASP A 39 2.10 0.20 -4.56
CA ASP A 39 2.57 -1.16 -4.79
C ASP A 39 3.34 -1.65 -3.57
N LEU A 40 2.92 -2.78 -3.03
CA LEU A 40 3.53 -3.42 -1.88
C LEU A 40 4.65 -4.36 -2.34
N PRO A 41 5.78 -4.42 -1.61
CA PRO A 41 6.82 -5.38 -1.93
C PRO A 41 6.28 -6.80 -1.70
N SER A 42 6.29 -7.61 -2.74
CA SER A 42 6.10 -9.06 -2.64
C SER A 42 7.35 -9.77 -2.13
N ASP A 43 8.53 -9.21 -2.44
CA ASP A 43 9.81 -9.67 -1.93
C ASP A 43 10.34 -8.72 -0.85
N LEU A 44 10.31 -9.19 0.39
CA LEU A 44 10.83 -8.44 1.53
C LEU A 44 12.35 -8.51 1.68
N SER A 45 13.07 -9.26 0.83
CA SER A 45 14.54 -9.20 0.73
C SER A 45 15.02 -7.94 0.00
N ASN A 46 14.16 -7.31 -0.79
CA ASN A 46 14.41 -6.05 -1.48
C ASN A 46 13.16 -5.16 -1.40
N PRO A 47 12.84 -4.63 -0.22
CA PRO A 47 11.60 -3.90 -0.01
C PRO A 47 11.62 -2.56 -0.74
N GLY A 48 10.54 -2.29 -1.48
CA GLY A 48 10.25 -0.99 -2.05
C GLY A 48 8.76 -0.80 -2.22
N PHE A 49 8.28 0.42 -1.97
CA PHE A 49 6.91 0.81 -2.31
C PHE A 49 6.95 1.78 -3.47
N MET A 50 6.00 1.66 -4.38
CA MET A 50 5.91 2.59 -5.50
C MET A 50 4.50 3.20 -5.58
N PRO A 51 4.36 4.52 -5.39
CA PRO A 51 3.07 5.18 -5.50
C PRO A 51 2.67 5.28 -6.98
N GLY A 52 1.43 4.92 -7.26
CA GLY A 52 0.80 5.05 -8.56
C GLY A 52 -0.49 5.85 -8.48
N VAL A 53 -0.82 6.56 -9.56
CA VAL A 53 -2.11 7.23 -9.70
C VAL A 53 -2.80 6.79 -10.98
N VAL A 54 -4.13 6.80 -10.97
CA VAL A 54 -4.93 6.75 -12.19
C VAL A 54 -5.50 8.13 -12.46
N ARG A 55 -5.20 8.63 -13.65
CA ARG A 55 -5.73 9.89 -14.16
C ARG A 55 -6.88 9.66 -15.13
N GLY A 56 -7.78 10.63 -15.28
CA GLY A 56 -8.90 10.49 -16.21
C GLY A 56 -9.62 11.79 -16.56
N SER A 57 -10.61 11.66 -17.43
CA SER A 57 -11.59 12.72 -17.72
C SER A 57 -12.96 12.26 -17.24
N SER A 58 -13.80 13.18 -16.75
CA SER A 58 -15.06 12.98 -16.00
C SER A 58 -16.13 12.01 -16.57
N GLY A 59 -15.90 11.37 -17.73
CA GLY A 59 -16.86 10.46 -18.39
C GLY A 59 -16.76 8.96 -18.07
N GLN A 60 -15.74 8.48 -17.35
CA GLN A 60 -15.62 7.06 -16.96
C GLN A 60 -16.12 6.83 -15.53
N SER A 61 -16.64 5.63 -15.24
CA SER A 61 -16.98 5.24 -13.86
C SER A 61 -15.71 5.05 -13.02
N VAL A 62 -15.82 5.36 -11.73
CA VAL A 62 -14.73 5.21 -10.74
C VAL A 62 -14.17 3.78 -10.76
N GLY A 63 -15.05 2.77 -10.77
CA GLY A 63 -14.65 1.37 -10.90
C GLY A 63 -13.81 1.08 -12.15
N ALA A 64 -14.25 1.55 -13.32
CA ALA A 64 -13.51 1.29 -14.57
C ALA A 64 -12.11 1.91 -14.58
N ARG A 65 -11.90 3.05 -13.90
CA ARG A 65 -10.57 3.69 -13.78
C ARG A 65 -9.66 2.95 -12.81
N LEU A 66 -10.18 2.52 -11.65
CA LEU A 66 -9.42 1.76 -10.65
C LEU A 66 -8.82 0.46 -11.17
N LEU A 67 -9.42 -0.05 -12.24
CA LEU A 67 -9.18 -1.37 -12.80
C LEU A 67 -8.59 -1.31 -14.21
N SER A 68 -8.38 -0.10 -14.77
CA SER A 68 -7.90 0.01 -16.16
C SER A 68 -6.46 -0.45 -16.34
N GLY A 69 -5.69 -0.57 -15.25
CA GLY A 69 -4.27 -0.92 -15.29
C GLY A 69 -3.36 0.22 -15.75
N ASP A 70 -3.93 1.39 -16.09
CA ASP A 70 -3.19 2.59 -16.52
C ASP A 70 -2.62 3.37 -15.33
N TRP A 71 -1.86 2.69 -14.47
CA TRP A 71 -1.20 3.32 -13.33
C TRP A 71 -0.01 4.14 -13.81
N GLU A 72 -0.08 5.46 -13.59
CA GLU A 72 1.04 6.36 -13.77
C GLU A 72 1.86 6.41 -12.49
N TYR A 73 3.10 5.95 -12.58
CA TYR A 73 4.08 6.07 -11.51
C TYR A 73 4.73 7.44 -11.60
N SER A 74 4.48 8.27 -10.59
CA SER A 74 5.04 9.61 -10.53
C SER A 74 6.17 9.67 -9.50
N PRO A 75 7.42 9.89 -9.92
CA PRO A 75 8.52 10.20 -9.01
C PRO A 75 8.28 11.47 -8.18
N GLN A 76 7.31 12.31 -8.55
CA GLN A 76 6.96 13.49 -7.75
C GLN A 76 6.09 13.12 -6.54
N LEU A 77 5.48 11.94 -6.56
CA LEU A 77 4.76 11.35 -5.42
C LEU A 77 5.65 10.42 -4.60
N SER A 78 6.93 10.23 -4.96
CA SER A 78 7.88 9.38 -4.23
C SER A 78 8.41 10.06 -2.96
N ALA A 79 7.51 10.61 -2.15
CA ALA A 79 7.84 11.23 -0.87
C ALA A 79 8.00 10.19 0.27
N PHE A 80 8.29 8.92 -0.07
CA PHE A 80 8.36 7.80 0.87
C PHE A 80 9.79 7.41 1.25
N ASP A 81 10.77 8.29 1.01
CA ASP A 81 12.19 7.98 1.20
C ASP A 81 12.47 7.50 2.64
N GLN A 82 11.91 8.18 3.65
CA GLN A 82 12.20 7.84 5.04
C GLN A 82 11.48 6.56 5.47
N ALA A 83 10.22 6.36 5.06
CA ALA A 83 9.51 5.10 5.34
C ALA A 83 10.12 3.93 4.58
N GLN A 84 10.70 4.16 3.40
CA GLN A 84 11.39 3.12 2.63
C GLN A 84 12.70 2.71 3.30
N ASP A 85 13.56 3.67 3.68
CA ASP A 85 14.77 3.39 4.47
C ASP A 85 14.40 2.66 5.78
N GLN A 86 13.33 3.14 6.45
CA GLN A 86 12.58 2.50 7.54
C GLN A 86 12.38 1.00 7.34
N LEU A 87 11.67 0.66 6.26
CA LEU A 87 11.31 -0.71 5.96
C LEU A 87 12.55 -1.54 5.60
N VAL A 88 13.52 -0.98 4.87
CA VAL A 88 14.78 -1.68 4.54
C VAL A 88 15.48 -2.13 5.82
N GLU A 89 15.66 -1.23 6.80
CA GLU A 89 16.30 -1.58 8.08
C GLU A 89 15.53 -2.66 8.86
N ILE A 90 14.19 -2.57 8.87
CA ILE A 90 13.32 -3.59 9.49
C ILE A 90 13.49 -4.93 8.77
N CYS A 91 13.42 -4.93 7.44
CA CYS A 91 13.61 -6.13 6.64
C CYS A 91 15.00 -6.72 6.85
N GLU A 92 16.09 -5.97 6.76
CA GLU A 92 17.44 -6.50 7.05
C GLU A 92 17.54 -7.11 8.45
N THR A 93 16.95 -6.45 9.45
CA THR A 93 17.00 -6.91 10.85
C THR A 93 16.21 -8.20 11.05
N TYR A 94 15.04 -8.33 10.45
CA TYR A 94 14.09 -9.41 10.74
C TYR A 94 14.03 -10.49 9.65
N HIS A 95 14.37 -10.19 8.40
CA HIS A 95 14.52 -11.15 7.30
C HIS A 95 15.58 -12.18 7.66
N ASP A 96 16.81 -11.76 7.95
CA ASP A 96 17.91 -12.67 8.34
C ASP A 96 17.60 -13.51 9.59
N ARG A 97 16.70 -13.03 10.46
CA ARG A 97 16.34 -13.69 11.72
C ARG A 97 15.15 -14.63 11.59
N LEU A 98 14.25 -14.40 10.63
CA LEU A 98 12.96 -15.07 10.51
C LEU A 98 12.81 -15.88 9.21
N ILE A 99 13.57 -15.53 8.17
CA ILE A 99 13.49 -16.12 6.83
C ILE A 99 14.73 -16.98 6.64
N GLY A 100 14.54 -18.31 6.71
CA GLY A 100 15.59 -19.30 6.46
C GLY A 100 15.63 -19.82 5.02
N GLY A 101 14.80 -19.25 4.13
CA GLY A 101 14.62 -19.62 2.72
C GLY A 101 14.90 -18.45 1.76
N ASP A 102 14.60 -18.63 0.48
CA ASP A 102 14.84 -17.60 -0.54
C ASP A 102 13.75 -16.51 -0.50
N TYR A 103 12.56 -16.84 0.02
CA TYR A 103 11.39 -15.94 0.10
C TYR A 103 10.74 -15.91 1.48
N SER A 104 10.10 -14.78 1.79
CA SER A 104 9.42 -14.61 3.09
C SER A 104 8.30 -15.62 3.34
N GLU A 105 7.56 -16.04 2.31
CA GLU A 105 6.51 -17.06 2.43
C GLU A 105 7.02 -18.50 2.65
N ASP A 106 8.32 -18.77 2.51
CA ASP A 106 8.86 -20.13 2.61
C ASP A 106 8.76 -20.70 4.04
N THR A 107 8.56 -19.83 5.03
CA THR A 107 8.45 -20.19 6.45
C THR A 107 7.22 -19.54 7.07
N ALA A 108 6.67 -20.18 8.12
CA ALA A 108 5.52 -19.63 8.84
C ALA A 108 5.86 -18.29 9.52
N GLU A 109 7.09 -18.15 10.02
CA GLU A 109 7.62 -16.94 10.62
C GLU A 109 7.78 -15.80 9.61
N GLY A 110 8.33 -16.08 8.44
CA GLY A 110 8.45 -15.10 7.37
C GLY A 110 7.09 -14.67 6.80
N ALA A 111 6.15 -15.60 6.60
CA ALA A 111 4.79 -15.28 6.19
C ALA A 111 4.08 -14.38 7.21
N ALA A 112 4.23 -14.67 8.51
CA ALA A 112 3.64 -13.84 9.56
C ALA A 112 4.33 -12.48 9.70
N PHE A 113 5.64 -12.36 9.42
CA PHE A 113 6.33 -11.07 9.30
C PHE A 113 5.77 -10.24 8.13
N ARG A 114 5.63 -10.85 6.95
CA ARG A 114 5.04 -10.20 5.77
C ARG A 114 3.64 -9.70 6.02
N ASP A 115 2.78 -10.55 6.58
CA ASP A 115 1.41 -10.20 6.89
C ASP A 115 1.33 -9.07 7.93
N ALA A 116 2.28 -9.00 8.88
CA ALA A 116 2.38 -7.90 9.83
C ALA A 116 2.79 -6.57 9.16
N VAL A 117 3.75 -6.59 8.23
CA VAL A 117 4.13 -5.42 7.43
C VAL A 117 2.93 -4.92 6.61
N TYR A 118 2.23 -5.82 5.91
CA TYR A 118 1.05 -5.48 5.12
C TYR A 118 -0.09 -4.94 5.98
N GLU A 119 -0.32 -5.51 7.17
CA GLU A 119 -1.33 -5.00 8.09
C GLU A 119 -0.99 -3.62 8.64
N ALA A 120 0.28 -3.38 8.99
CA ALA A 120 0.74 -2.06 9.44
C ALA A 120 0.58 -1.01 8.33
N PHE A 121 0.90 -1.38 7.09
CA PHE A 121 0.71 -0.55 5.92
C PHE A 121 -0.77 -0.20 5.67
N LEU A 122 -1.64 -1.22 5.60
CA LEU A 122 -3.08 -1.01 5.39
C LEU A 122 -3.71 -0.21 6.53
N THR A 123 -3.24 -0.39 7.76
CA THR A 123 -3.68 0.42 8.90
C THR A 123 -3.30 1.88 8.71
N CYS A 124 -2.08 2.16 8.25
CA CYS A 124 -1.65 3.53 7.94
C CYS A 124 -2.54 4.17 6.87
N MET A 125 -2.75 3.48 5.75
CA MET A 125 -3.61 3.97 4.68
C MET A 125 -5.05 4.23 5.15
N ALA A 126 -5.58 3.33 5.98
CA ALA A 126 -6.93 3.48 6.53
C ALA A 126 -7.01 4.71 7.44
N GLU A 127 -6.03 4.94 8.32
CA GLU A 127 -6.02 6.13 9.19
C GLU A 127 -5.98 7.44 8.39
N VAL A 128 -5.24 7.49 7.28
CA VAL A 128 -5.17 8.67 6.39
C VAL A 128 -6.46 8.84 5.58
N SER A 129 -7.06 7.74 5.12
CA SER A 129 -8.36 7.74 4.42
C SER A 129 -9.49 8.19 5.34
N ASP A 130 -9.59 7.61 6.54
CA ASP A 130 -10.59 7.94 7.57
C ASP A 130 -10.49 9.39 8.05
N ALA A 131 -9.30 9.98 8.01
CA ALA A 131 -9.09 11.40 8.26
C ALA A 131 -9.55 12.31 7.10
N GLY A 132 -10.05 11.74 6.01
CA GLY A 132 -10.56 12.46 4.84
C GLY A 132 -9.48 13.14 3.99
N ARG A 133 -8.21 12.73 4.13
CA ARG A 133 -7.07 13.35 3.43
C ARG A 133 -7.15 13.12 1.93
N PHE A 134 -7.52 11.92 1.50
CA PHE A 134 -7.70 11.56 0.09
C PHE A 134 -8.97 12.16 -0.55
N GLY A 135 -9.93 12.64 0.25
CA GLY A 135 -11.18 13.20 -0.26
C GLY A 135 -11.98 12.16 -1.06
N ASP A 136 -12.27 12.47 -2.33
CA ASP A 136 -13.02 11.59 -3.24
C ASP A 136 -12.10 10.64 -4.05
N VAL A 137 -10.79 10.67 -3.81
CA VAL A 137 -9.83 9.78 -4.46
C VAL A 137 -9.99 8.38 -3.89
N THR A 138 -10.17 7.39 -4.77
CA THR A 138 -10.22 5.99 -4.34
C THR A 138 -8.82 5.47 -4.06
N VAL A 139 -8.65 4.66 -3.01
CA VAL A 139 -7.34 4.25 -2.51
C VAL A 139 -7.23 2.73 -2.42
N LYS A 140 -6.13 2.13 -2.90
CA LYS A 140 -5.86 0.69 -2.74
C LYS A 140 -4.38 0.37 -2.58
N ALA A 141 -4.08 -0.84 -2.13
CA ALA A 141 -2.77 -1.44 -2.33
C ALA A 141 -2.72 -2.12 -3.71
N LEU A 142 -1.53 -2.19 -4.29
CA LEU A 142 -1.20 -3.01 -5.46
C LEU A 142 -0.16 -4.06 -5.06
N MET A 143 -0.07 -5.12 -5.87
CA MET A 143 1.03 -6.07 -5.81
C MET A 143 1.29 -6.58 -7.22
N PHE A 144 2.31 -6.04 -7.88
CA PHE A 144 2.53 -6.33 -9.31
C PHE A 144 2.83 -7.78 -9.66
N SER A 145 3.49 -8.49 -8.76
CA SER A 145 3.84 -9.88 -8.98
C SER A 145 2.69 -10.84 -8.68
N ASP A 146 1.64 -10.37 -8.02
CA ASP A 146 0.52 -11.18 -7.55
C ASP A 146 -0.71 -10.29 -7.29
N ASP A 147 -1.44 -9.94 -8.35
CA ASP A 147 -2.66 -9.14 -8.27
C ASP A 147 -3.82 -9.89 -7.60
N GLU A 148 -3.74 -11.21 -7.52
CA GLU A 148 -4.63 -12.09 -6.78
C GLU A 148 -4.32 -12.14 -5.27
N HIS A 149 -3.22 -11.52 -4.82
CA HIS A 149 -2.83 -11.57 -3.41
C HIS A 149 -3.96 -11.01 -2.52
N PRO A 150 -4.34 -11.71 -1.42
CA PRO A 150 -5.48 -11.31 -0.58
C PRO A 150 -5.41 -9.88 -0.01
N VAL A 151 -4.20 -9.31 0.09
CA VAL A 151 -4.00 -7.92 0.52
C VAL A 151 -4.64 -6.91 -0.43
N VAL A 152 -4.72 -7.21 -1.74
CA VAL A 152 -5.30 -6.33 -2.75
C VAL A 152 -6.80 -6.20 -2.52
N GLU A 153 -7.53 -7.32 -2.42
CA GLU A 153 -8.96 -7.33 -2.06
C GLU A 153 -9.18 -6.66 -0.69
N LYS A 154 -8.38 -7.02 0.33
CA LYS A 154 -8.49 -6.46 1.67
C LYS A 154 -8.33 -4.94 1.67
N SER A 155 -7.40 -4.41 0.87
CA SER A 155 -7.18 -2.97 0.74
C SER A 155 -8.42 -2.27 0.15
N LEU A 156 -9.02 -2.81 -0.91
CA LEU A 156 -10.19 -2.22 -1.54
C LEU A 156 -11.37 -2.12 -0.57
N ARG A 157 -11.64 -3.21 0.16
CA ARG A 157 -12.74 -3.26 1.15
C ARG A 157 -12.50 -2.35 2.34
N ARG A 158 -11.25 -2.20 2.77
CA ARG A 158 -10.91 -1.45 3.99
C ARG A 158 -10.83 0.05 3.74
N LEU A 159 -10.37 0.46 2.56
CA LEU A 159 -9.96 1.84 2.30
C LEU A 159 -11.03 2.67 1.58
N ASN A 160 -12.09 2.02 1.09
CA ASN A 160 -13.12 2.65 0.26
C ASN A 160 -14.54 2.33 0.72
N PRO A 161 -15.53 3.16 0.35
CA PRO A 161 -16.93 2.87 0.59
C PRO A 161 -17.33 1.49 0.01
N PRO A 162 -18.25 0.76 0.67
CA PRO A 162 -18.67 -0.57 0.21
C PRO A 162 -19.11 -0.61 -1.26
N GLU A 163 -19.82 0.40 -1.74
CA GLU A 163 -20.26 0.49 -3.13
C GLU A 163 -19.10 0.59 -4.13
N VAL A 164 -17.99 1.22 -3.74
CA VAL A 164 -16.78 1.31 -4.58
C VAL A 164 -16.05 -0.02 -4.55
N ALA A 165 -15.89 -0.62 -3.37
CA ALA A 165 -15.24 -1.91 -3.20
C ALA A 165 -16.00 -3.01 -3.98
N GLU A 166 -17.31 -3.15 -3.79
CA GLU A 166 -18.13 -4.18 -4.46
C GLU A 166 -18.19 -3.99 -5.98
N ALA A 167 -18.10 -2.75 -6.46
CA ALA A 167 -17.98 -2.50 -7.90
C ALA A 167 -16.60 -2.89 -8.46
N ALA A 168 -15.55 -2.88 -7.63
CA ALA A 168 -14.18 -3.16 -8.07
C ALA A 168 -13.80 -4.65 -8.02
N LEU A 169 -14.32 -5.40 -7.04
CA LEU A 169 -13.93 -6.79 -6.78
C LEU A 169 -14.11 -7.78 -7.96
N PRO A 170 -15.18 -7.72 -8.78
CA PRO A 170 -15.36 -8.65 -9.90
C PRO A 170 -14.30 -8.56 -11.00
N HIS A 171 -13.40 -7.58 -10.91
CA HIS A 171 -12.40 -7.24 -11.93
C HIS A 171 -10.97 -7.38 -11.42
N LEU A 172 -10.75 -8.00 -10.26
CA LEU A 172 -9.42 -8.35 -9.75
C LEU A 172 -8.84 -9.63 -10.38
N ALA A 173 -9.39 -10.10 -11.50
CA ALA A 173 -9.08 -11.39 -12.14
C ALA A 173 -8.56 -11.23 -13.57
#